data_AF-A0AAD0E8E4-F1
#
_entry.id   AF-A0AAD0E8E4-F1
#
_cell.length_a   1.000
_cell.length_b   1.000
_cell.length_c   1.000
_cell.angle_alpha   90.00
_cell.angle_beta   90.00
_cell.angle_gamma   90.00
#
_symmetry.space_group_name_H-M   'P 1'
#
loop_
_entity.id
_entity.type
_entity.pdbx_description
1 polymer ?
#
loop_
_entity_poly.entity_id
_entity_poly.type
_entity_poly.pdbx_seq_one_letter_code
_entity_poly.pdbx_strand_id
1 'polypeptide(L)'
;MMYTDLEDNLTKKYYKEIVEKAILIAKEEYDCSPNNLINISFYNQLLAIKNSVINNNEIYTKEEAYKKYPMAVIVTKNFIGEEGETDYAKMLKDIVWGVSLYPLMKDE
;
A
#
# COMPACT_ATOMS: atom_id res chain seq x y z
N MET A 1 -8.61 3.68 13.15
CA MET A 1 -8.18 2.28 13.33
C MET A 1 -6.66 2.27 13.46
N MET A 2 -6.14 1.62 14.50
CA MET A 2 -4.70 1.35 14.64
C MET A 2 -4.30 0.34 13.56
N TYR A 3 -3.10 0.47 12.98
CA TYR A 3 -2.66 -0.48 11.97
C TYR A 3 -2.32 -1.82 12.62
N THR A 4 -2.76 -2.89 11.98
CA THR A 4 -2.38 -4.28 12.25
C THR A 4 -1.74 -4.85 10.99
N ASP A 5 -0.72 -5.68 11.12
CA ASP A 5 -0.09 -6.33 9.96
C ASP A 5 -1.15 -7.11 9.15
N LEU A 6 -1.05 -7.03 7.82
CA LEU A 6 -2.03 -7.63 6.91
C LEU A 6 -2.09 -9.16 7.06
N GLU A 7 -0.97 -9.78 7.44
CA GLU A 7 -0.90 -11.22 7.72
C GLU A 7 -1.86 -11.66 8.85
N ASP A 8 -2.05 -10.80 9.86
CA ASP A 8 -2.92 -11.08 11.01
C ASP A 8 -4.41 -10.90 10.70
N ASN A 9 -4.75 -10.19 9.61
CA ASN A 9 -6.12 -9.92 9.20
C ASN A 9 -6.29 -9.96 7.67
N LEU A 10 -6.09 -11.15 7.09
CA LEU A 10 -6.04 -11.34 5.64
C LEU A 10 -7.44 -11.38 4.99
N THR A 11 -8.17 -10.26 5.04
CA THR A 11 -9.47 -10.08 4.38
C THR A 11 -9.47 -8.92 3.40
N LYS A 12 -10.34 -9.00 2.37
CA LYS A 12 -10.49 -7.94 1.36
C LYS A 12 -11.01 -6.66 1.98
N LYS A 13 -11.89 -6.76 2.99
CA LYS A 13 -12.37 -5.61 3.74
C LYS A 13 -11.21 -4.89 4.43
N TYR A 14 -10.39 -5.62 5.20
CA TYR A 14 -9.26 -5.02 5.88
C TYR A 14 -8.21 -4.47 4.91
N TYR A 15 -7.92 -5.22 3.84
CA TYR A 15 -7.03 -4.76 2.78
C TYR A 15 -7.51 -3.44 2.16
N LYS A 16 -8.82 -3.32 1.90
CA LYS A 16 -9.41 -2.07 1.42
C LYS A 16 -9.27 -0.94 2.45
N GLU A 17 -9.52 -1.21 3.72
CA GLU A 17 -9.40 -0.22 4.80
C GLU A 17 -7.97 0.33 4.90
N ILE A 18 -6.94 -0.53 4.85
CA ILE A 18 -5.55 -0.08 4.90
C ILE A 18 -5.13 0.66 3.62
N VAL A 19 -5.61 0.24 2.44
CA VAL A 19 -5.35 0.98 1.19
C VAL A 19 -5.99 2.37 1.24
N GLU A 20 -7.23 2.48 1.70
CA GLU A 20 -7.91 3.78 1.81
C GLU A 20 -7.26 4.69 2.86
N LYS A 21 -6.83 4.13 3.99
CA LYS A 21 -6.07 4.87 5.01
C LYS A 21 -4.72 5.35 4.46
N ALA A 22 -3.98 4.50 3.76
CA ALA A 22 -2.71 4.88 3.15
C ALA A 22 -2.90 6.00 2.10
N ILE A 23 -3.98 5.96 1.31
CA ILE A 23 -4.29 7.03 0.34
C ILE A 23 -4.51 8.37 1.05
N LEU A 24 -5.22 8.38 2.18
CA LEU A 24 -5.46 9.60 2.95
C LEU A 24 -4.14 10.19 3.47
N ILE A 25 -3.29 9.37 4.09
CA ILE A 25 -1.97 9.81 4.59
C ILE A 25 -1.09 10.30 3.42
N ALA A 26 -1.00 9.53 2.33
CA ALA A 26 -0.22 9.90 1.16
C ALA A 26 -0.69 11.20 0.51
N LYS A 27 -2.01 11.47 0.54
CA LYS A 27 -2.59 12.71 0.06
C LYS A 27 -2.18 13.91 0.93
N GLU A 28 -2.27 13.78 2.25
CA GLU A 28 -1.83 14.83 3.19
C GLU A 28 -0.34 15.15 2.98
N GLU A 29 0.50 14.12 2.88
CA GLU A 29 1.94 14.24 2.59
C GLU A 29 2.23 14.89 1.23
N TYR A 30 1.42 14.58 0.21
CA TYR A 30 1.49 15.22 -1.10
C TYR A 30 1.06 16.69 -1.04
N ASP A 31 -0.05 17.01 -0.38
CA ASP A 31 -0.58 18.37 -0.29
C ASP A 31 0.37 19.28 0.52
N CYS A 32 1.03 18.75 1.56
CA CYS A 32 2.05 19.47 2.34
C CYS A 32 3.38 19.64 1.59
N SER A 33 3.75 18.71 0.71
CA SER A 33 5.01 18.71 -0.04
C SER A 33 4.80 18.30 -1.50
N PRO A 34 4.16 19.14 -2.32
CA PRO A 34 3.71 18.76 -3.67
C PRO A 34 4.85 18.52 -4.65
N ASN A 35 6.08 18.94 -4.32
CA ASN A 35 7.27 18.70 -5.13
C ASN A 35 8.09 17.48 -4.68
N ASN A 36 7.66 16.78 -3.62
CA ASN A 36 8.33 15.55 -3.18
C ASN A 36 7.92 14.39 -4.08
N LEU A 37 8.85 13.95 -4.93
CA LEU A 37 8.65 12.86 -5.90
C LEU A 37 8.27 11.53 -5.23
N ILE A 38 8.71 11.27 -3.99
CA ILE A 38 8.35 10.05 -3.26
C ILE A 38 6.87 10.10 -2.88
N ASN A 39 6.40 11.21 -2.31
CA ASN A 39 5.00 11.37 -1.90
C ASN A 39 4.05 11.29 -3.10
N ILE A 40 4.41 11.94 -4.22
CA ILE A 40 3.69 11.82 -5.50
C ILE A 40 3.61 10.37 -5.95
N SER A 41 4.74 9.65 -5.91
CA SER A 41 4.82 8.26 -6.36
C SER A 41 3.95 7.34 -5.50
N PHE A 42 3.98 7.49 -4.18
CA PHE A 42 3.17 6.70 -3.25
C PHE A 42 1.68 6.93 -3.49
N TYR A 43 1.24 8.18 -3.53
CA TYR A 43 -0.17 8.51 -3.75
C TYR A 43 -0.70 7.92 -5.08
N ASN A 44 0.05 8.06 -6.17
CA ASN A 44 -0.35 7.54 -7.48
C ASN A 44 -0.40 6.00 -7.51
N GLN A 45 0.56 5.32 -6.89
CA GLN A 45 0.59 3.85 -6.83
C GLN A 45 -0.58 3.31 -5.99
N LEU A 46 -0.88 3.95 -4.85
CA LEU A 46 -2.01 3.57 -4.00
C LEU A 46 -3.36 3.74 -4.72
N LEU A 47 -3.56 4.85 -5.44
CA LEU A 47 -4.74 5.04 -6.29
C LEU A 47 -4.84 3.98 -7.39
N ALA A 48 -3.72 3.64 -8.02
CA ALA A 48 -3.68 2.59 -9.03
C ALA A 48 -4.09 1.24 -8.44
N ILE A 49 -3.59 0.86 -7.26
CA ILE A 49 -3.98 -0.37 -6.55
C ILE A 49 -5.48 -0.38 -6.22
N LYS A 50 -6.01 0.73 -5.68
CA LYS A 50 -7.45 0.84 -5.39
C LYS A 50 -8.29 0.61 -6.64
N ASN A 51 -7.89 1.18 -7.78
CA ASN A 51 -8.65 1.05 -9.01
C ASN A 51 -8.50 -0.33 -9.65
N SER A 52 -7.29 -0.86 -9.80
CA SER A 52 -7.09 -2.14 -10.47
C SER A 52 -7.46 -3.33 -9.58
N VAL A 53 -6.90 -3.42 -8.38
CA VAL A 53 -7.02 -4.61 -7.52
C VAL A 53 -8.38 -4.61 -6.81
N ILE A 54 -8.76 -3.50 -6.18
CA ILE A 54 -9.97 -3.47 -5.35
C ILE A 54 -11.23 -3.29 -6.21
N ASN A 55 -11.26 -2.25 -7.05
CA ASN A 55 -12.47 -1.93 -7.81
C ASN A 55 -12.66 -2.85 -9.03
N ASN A 56 -11.57 -3.19 -9.74
CA ASN A 56 -11.65 -4.01 -10.95
C ASN A 56 -11.31 -5.50 -10.72
N ASN A 57 -10.94 -5.90 -9.50
CA ASN A 57 -10.53 -7.28 -9.16
C ASN A 57 -9.44 -7.84 -10.08
N GLU A 58 -8.52 -6.99 -10.55
CA GLU A 58 -7.37 -7.42 -11.33
C GLU A 58 -6.42 -8.26 -10.48
N ILE A 59 -5.99 -9.40 -11.03
CA ILE A 59 -5.14 -10.37 -10.35
C ILE A 59 -3.70 -10.20 -10.83
N TYR A 60 -2.78 -10.19 -9.89
CA TYR A 60 -1.35 -10.09 -10.14
C TYR A 60 -0.61 -11.18 -9.37
N THR A 61 0.40 -11.77 -10.00
CA THR A 61 1.41 -12.54 -9.28
C THR A 61 2.25 -11.63 -8.38
N LYS A 62 2.98 -12.22 -7.44
CA LYS A 62 3.94 -11.48 -6.60
C LYS A 62 4.94 -10.69 -7.45
N GLU A 63 5.53 -11.31 -8.46
CA GLU A 63 6.51 -10.66 -9.34
C GLU A 63 5.91 -9.47 -10.11
N GLU A 64 4.70 -9.61 -10.64
CA GLU A 64 4.00 -8.53 -11.31
C GLU A 64 3.66 -7.38 -10.36
N ALA A 65 3.22 -7.69 -9.13
CA ALA A 65 2.91 -6.71 -8.11
C ALA A 65 4.13 -5.85 -7.75
N TYR A 66 5.27 -6.47 -7.42
CA TYR A 66 6.50 -5.72 -7.08
C TYR A 66 7.08 -4.95 -8.26
N LYS A 67 6.92 -5.45 -9.49
CA LYS A 67 7.33 -4.75 -10.70
C LYS A 67 6.45 -3.53 -10.99
N LYS A 68 5.14 -3.68 -10.83
CA LYS A 68 4.15 -2.65 -11.14
C LYS A 68 4.09 -1.57 -10.04
N TYR A 69 4.27 -1.96 -8.79
CA TYR A 69 4.18 -1.10 -7.62
C TYR A 69 5.53 -1.07 -6.86
N PRO A 70 6.55 -0.35 -7.36
CA PRO A 70 7.86 -0.26 -6.73
C PRO A 70 7.86 0.46 -5.37
N MET A 71 6.71 0.95 -4.89
CA MET A 71 6.55 1.59 -3.59
C MET A 71 7.19 0.81 -2.44
N ALA A 72 7.01 -0.51 -2.36
CA ALA A 72 7.66 -1.31 -1.31
C ALA A 72 9.19 -1.25 -1.35
N VAL A 73 9.77 -1.17 -2.56
CA VAL A 73 11.22 -0.99 -2.75
C VAL A 73 11.66 0.42 -2.33
N ILE A 74 10.88 1.44 -2.70
CA ILE A 74 11.15 2.83 -2.31
C ILE A 74 11.12 2.97 -0.79
N VAL A 75 10.11 2.41 -0.11
CA VAL A 75 10.02 2.42 1.36
C VAL A 75 11.26 1.76 1.96
N THR A 76 11.61 0.55 1.51
CA THR A 76 12.77 -0.20 2.03
C THR A 76 14.10 0.55 1.87
N LYS A 77 14.24 1.35 0.82
CA LYS A 77 15.48 2.10 0.53
C LYS A 77 15.56 3.46 1.21
N ASN A 78 14.42 4.12 1.45
CA ASN A 78 14.40 5.51 1.91
C ASN A 78 13.99 5.64 3.39
N PHE A 79 13.26 4.67 3.95
CA PHE A 79 12.78 4.70 5.32
C PHE A 79 13.66 3.73 6.14
N ILE A 80 14.68 4.28 6.80
CA ILE A 80 15.70 3.53 7.57
C ILE A 80 15.55 3.86 9.06
N GLY A 81 15.80 2.87 9.93
CA GLY A 81 15.69 3.07 11.38
C GLY A 81 14.25 3.29 11.80
N GLU A 82 14.01 4.27 12.67
CA GLU A 82 12.68 4.53 13.26
C GLU A 82 11.61 4.88 12.21
N GLU A 83 11.97 5.53 11.11
CA GLU A 83 11.03 5.85 10.02
C GLU A 83 10.51 4.59 9.32
N GLY A 84 11.36 3.57 9.19
CA GLY A 84 11.00 2.27 8.62
C GLY A 84 10.12 1.41 9.53
N GLU A 85 10.06 1.75 10.82
CA GLU A 85 9.28 1.06 11.85
C GLU A 85 7.89 1.67 12.07
N THR A 86 7.60 2.80 11.43
CA THR A 86 6.28 3.45 11.51
C THR A 86 5.17 2.57 10.93
N ASP A 87 3.97 2.69 11.50
CA ASP A 87 2.75 2.04 10.98
C ASP A 87 2.56 2.32 9.49
N TYR A 88 2.87 3.52 9.04
CA TYR A 88 2.73 3.89 7.63
C TYR A 88 3.72 3.14 6.73
N ALA A 89 5.01 3.08 7.10
CA ALA A 89 6.00 2.34 6.34
C ALA A 89 5.68 0.84 6.23
N LYS A 90 5.19 0.23 7.33
CA LYS A 90 4.74 -1.17 7.35
C LYS A 90 3.53 -1.37 6.46
N MET A 91 2.53 -0.51 6.59
CA MET A 91 1.30 -0.52 5.77
C MET A 91 1.60 -0.43 4.27
N LEU A 92 2.53 0.44 3.84
CA LEU A 92 2.89 0.55 2.42
C LEU A 92 3.54 -0.73 1.88
N LYS A 93 4.34 -1.43 2.68
CA LYS A 93 4.94 -2.72 2.29
C LYS A 93 3.87 -3.81 2.20
N ASP A 94 2.99 -3.88 3.19
CA ASP A 94 1.89 -4.84 3.25
C ASP A 94 0.91 -4.67 2.11
N ILE A 95 0.61 -3.43 1.73
CA ILE A 95 -0.28 -3.16 0.59
C ILE A 95 0.28 -3.80 -0.69
N VAL A 96 1.56 -3.62 -0.99
CA VAL A 96 2.18 -4.19 -2.20
C VAL A 96 2.21 -5.72 -2.14
N TRP A 97 2.47 -6.31 -0.98
CA TRP A 97 2.38 -7.76 -0.81
C TRP A 97 0.94 -8.27 -0.99
N GLY A 98 -0.01 -7.55 -0.41
CA GLY A 98 -1.44 -7.82 -0.44
C GLY A 98 -2.04 -7.83 -1.85
N VAL A 99 -1.47 -7.06 -2.79
CA VAL A 99 -1.85 -7.13 -4.22
C VAL A 99 -1.80 -8.59 -4.74
N SER A 100 -0.74 -9.32 -4.39
CA SER A 100 -0.57 -10.72 -4.83
C SER A 100 -1.40 -11.74 -4.05
N LEU A 101 -1.86 -11.35 -2.85
CA LEU A 101 -2.69 -12.18 -1.97
C LEU A 101 -4.18 -11.90 -2.13
N TYR A 102 -4.57 -10.80 -2.77
CA TYR A 102 -5.95 -10.37 -2.89
C TYR A 102 -6.93 -11.46 -3.39
N PRO A 103 -6.57 -12.34 -4.35
CA PRO A 103 -7.44 -13.46 -4.76
C PRO A 103 -7.67 -14.51 -3.66
N LEU A 104 -6.77 -14.59 -2.67
CA LEU A 104 -6.79 -15.56 -1.57
C LEU A 104 -7.42 -14.98 -0.30
N MET A 105 -7.63 -13.66 -0.24
CA MET A 105 -8.26 -12.98 0.88
C MET A 105 -9.74 -13.34 0.99
N LYS A 106 -10.23 -13.51 2.22
CA LYS A 106 -11.66 -13.70 2.51
C LYS A 106 -12.43 -12.40 2.23
N ASP A 107 -13.70 -12.49 1.84
CA ASP A 107 -14.53 -11.31 1.57
C ASP A 107 -14.99 -10.55 2.84
N GLU A 108 -14.81 -11.13 4.04
CA GLU A 108 -15.30 -10.63 5.34
C GLU A 108 -14.65 -9.34 5.85
#